data_AF-A0A975M064-F1
#
_entry.id   AF-A0A975M064-F1
#
_cell.length_a   1.000
_cell.length_b   1.000
_cell.length_c   1.000
_cell.angle_alpha   90.00
_cell.angle_beta   90.00
_cell.angle_gamma   90.00
#
_symmetry.space_group_name_H-M   'P 1'
#
loop_
_entity.id
_entity.type
_entity.pdbx_description
1 polymer ?
#
loop_
_entity_poly.entity_id
_entity_poly.type
_entity_poly.pdbx_seq_one_letter_code
_entity_poly.pdbx_strand_id
1 'polypeptide(L)'
;MQTLTLNKNKLYLSILAGAKSVLKHKDILNTINVFPVADGDTGTNLASLMHSILSDSKSEENDNHKLLSIADRALEGARGNSGIIFAQYLNGLIYELDISKDDIDVTNLLNAMNKAVTYAYDAVSQPVEGTMITLMRAWSETLNQFNEQTKDMTVLFSKSFEKLEGFLFETTEQLDVLKKNHVVDAGAKGFYHFVEGLMYFIKDEFMDELYDDQFDVQSNAKEPDNHEAFSDDDFRYCTEALITGENLSAKEIRVALHDLGNSLVVAGNEQKARIHIHTNEPHHVFLRLRDFGRIIEQKVDDMKRQYEVKNARKYNTVIVTDSIADLPQSLIDEYQIQQINLTLTIEGSDYYDKLTMTSKTFYKFMDELETYPTTTQPNLKHMQNFFSYLSTYYQNILVISVSSKMSGTYNVFQQAKKVIDKDTHIEVIDSKQNSGAKVYL
;
A
#
# COMPACT_ATOMS: atom_id res chain seq x y z
N MET A 1 -10.77 -39.03 -14.20
CA MET A 1 -10.29 -37.72 -13.70
C MET A 1 -9.23 -38.03 -12.67
N GLN A 2 -8.00 -37.55 -12.86
CA GLN A 2 -6.96 -37.65 -11.83
C GLN A 2 -7.38 -36.78 -10.64
N THR A 3 -7.34 -37.34 -9.43
CA THR A 3 -7.48 -36.56 -8.20
C THR A 3 -6.37 -35.51 -8.18
N LEU A 4 -6.73 -34.23 -8.03
CA LEU A 4 -5.75 -33.15 -7.92
C LEU A 4 -4.95 -33.33 -6.63
N THR A 5 -3.66 -33.61 -6.77
CA THR A 5 -2.69 -33.49 -5.68
C THR A 5 -2.08 -32.10 -5.76
N LEU A 6 -2.36 -31.25 -4.76
CA LEU A 6 -1.75 -29.93 -4.66
C LEU A 6 -0.45 -30.05 -3.88
N ASN A 7 0.69 -30.01 -4.57
CA ASN A 7 1.97 -29.86 -3.91
C ASN A 7 2.30 -28.37 -3.71
N LYS A 8 3.34 -28.10 -2.92
CA LYS A 8 3.79 -26.74 -2.59
C LYS A 8 4.11 -25.89 -3.81
N ASN A 9 4.84 -26.45 -4.79
CA ASN A 9 5.16 -25.74 -6.02
C ASN A 9 3.91 -25.40 -6.84
N LYS A 10 2.93 -26.31 -6.91
CA LYS A 10 1.66 -26.06 -7.60
C LYS A 10 0.87 -24.96 -6.89
N LEU A 11 0.79 -24.98 -5.56
CA LEU A 11 0.16 -23.88 -4.80
C LEU A 11 0.87 -22.54 -5.06
N TYR A 12 2.20 -22.52 -4.99
CA TYR A 12 3.01 -21.35 -5.29
C TYR A 12 2.71 -20.76 -6.67
N LEU A 13 2.77 -21.59 -7.72
CA LEU A 13 2.46 -21.16 -9.09
C LEU A 13 1.01 -20.71 -9.25
N SER A 14 0.07 -21.33 -8.53
CA SER A 14 -1.33 -20.92 -8.54
C SER A 14 -1.52 -19.53 -7.92
N ILE A 15 -0.79 -19.20 -6.85
CA ILE A 15 -0.78 -17.86 -6.26
C ILE A 15 -0.21 -16.84 -7.26
N LEU A 16 0.88 -17.18 -7.95
CA LEU A 16 1.44 -16.29 -8.98
C LEU A 16 0.46 -16.06 -10.14
N ALA A 17 -0.27 -17.10 -10.57
CA ALA A 17 -1.31 -16.98 -11.58
C ALA A 17 -2.45 -16.06 -11.12
N GLY A 18 -2.88 -16.20 -9.87
CA GLY A 18 -3.83 -15.27 -9.23
C GLY A 18 -3.33 -13.83 -9.24
N ALA A 19 -2.08 -13.60 -8.83
CA ALA A 19 -1.48 -12.27 -8.83
C ALA A 19 -1.45 -11.62 -10.21
N LYS A 20 -1.11 -12.39 -11.26
CA LYS A 20 -1.17 -11.92 -12.66
C LYS A 20 -2.58 -11.57 -13.10
N SER A 21 -3.59 -12.35 -12.69
CA SER A 21 -4.98 -12.07 -13.01
C SER A 21 -5.44 -10.73 -12.44
N VAL A 22 -5.06 -10.40 -11.20
CA VAL A 22 -5.36 -9.10 -10.59
C VAL A 22 -4.70 -7.96 -11.36
N LEU A 23 -3.44 -8.11 -11.80
CA LEU A 23 -2.74 -7.10 -12.59
C LEU A 23 -3.46 -6.78 -13.91
N LYS A 24 -3.99 -7.80 -14.61
CA LYS A 24 -4.79 -7.61 -15.84
C LYS A 24 -6.04 -6.76 -15.62
N HIS A 25 -6.56 -6.71 -14.40
CA HIS A 25 -7.78 -6.01 -14.04
C HIS A 25 -7.54 -4.70 -13.26
N LYS A 26 -6.30 -4.23 -13.12
CA LYS A 26 -5.96 -3.02 -12.38
C LYS A 26 -6.88 -1.82 -12.71
N ASP A 27 -7.06 -1.51 -13.99
CA ASP A 27 -7.77 -0.29 -14.40
C ASP A 27 -9.28 -0.36 -14.13
N ILE A 28 -9.89 -1.55 -14.29
CA ILE A 28 -11.31 -1.73 -13.94
C ILE A 28 -11.51 -1.64 -12.43
N LEU A 29 -10.57 -2.17 -11.63
CA LEU A 29 -10.60 -2.06 -10.16
C LEU A 29 -10.49 -0.61 -9.69
N ASN A 30 -9.63 0.19 -10.33
CA ASN A 30 -9.55 1.63 -10.07
C ASN A 30 -10.86 2.35 -10.44
N THR A 31 -11.48 1.97 -11.56
CA THR A 31 -12.72 2.59 -12.05
C THR A 31 -13.90 2.42 -11.10
N ILE A 32 -13.99 1.27 -10.40
CA ILE A 32 -15.09 0.97 -9.48
C ILE A 32 -14.79 1.30 -8.02
N ASN A 33 -13.61 1.89 -7.72
CA ASN A 33 -13.23 2.22 -6.36
C ASN A 33 -14.02 3.43 -5.85
N VAL A 34 -15.08 3.17 -5.09
CA VAL A 34 -15.95 4.18 -4.48
C VAL A 34 -16.07 4.03 -2.95
N PHE A 35 -15.38 3.06 -2.34
CA PHE A 35 -15.42 2.79 -0.91
C PHE A 35 -14.03 2.41 -0.37
N PRO A 36 -13.64 2.88 0.83
CA PRO A 36 -14.35 3.87 1.65
C PRO A 36 -14.24 5.28 1.07
N VAL A 37 -13.21 5.52 0.25
CA VAL A 37 -12.94 6.79 -0.42
C VAL A 37 -12.89 6.53 -1.93
N ALA A 38 -13.55 7.39 -2.71
CA ALA A 38 -13.61 7.27 -4.16
C ALA A 38 -12.39 7.93 -4.84
N ASP A 39 -11.19 7.45 -4.52
CA ASP A 39 -9.91 8.01 -5.00
C ASP A 39 -9.33 7.27 -6.22
N GLY A 40 -9.99 6.19 -6.68
CA GLY A 40 -9.57 5.43 -7.85
C GLY A 40 -8.26 4.65 -7.67
N ASP A 41 -7.83 4.35 -6.44
CA ASP A 41 -6.50 3.77 -6.20
C ASP A 41 -6.45 2.25 -5.90
N THR A 42 -7.59 1.59 -5.63
CA THR A 42 -7.60 0.20 -5.13
C THR A 42 -6.87 -0.78 -6.06
N GLY A 43 -7.08 -0.68 -7.38
CA GLY A 43 -6.34 -1.49 -8.35
C GLY A 43 -4.84 -1.21 -8.34
N THR A 44 -4.44 0.06 -8.19
CA THR A 44 -3.02 0.45 -8.04
C THR A 44 -2.39 -0.11 -6.76
N ASN A 45 -3.11 -0.03 -5.64
CA ASN A 45 -2.68 -0.58 -4.35
C ASN A 45 -2.51 -2.10 -4.41
N LEU A 46 -3.47 -2.81 -5.02
CA LEU A 46 -3.37 -4.25 -5.25
C LEU A 46 -2.24 -4.59 -6.24
N ALA A 47 -2.07 -3.81 -7.31
CA ALA A 47 -0.99 -4.02 -8.27
C ALA A 47 0.40 -3.92 -7.63
N SER A 48 0.62 -2.97 -6.70
CA SER A 48 1.87 -2.88 -5.94
C SER A 48 2.18 -4.18 -5.20
N LEU A 49 1.18 -4.74 -4.51
CA LEU A 49 1.31 -6.02 -3.82
C LEU A 49 1.62 -7.15 -4.79
N MET A 50 0.88 -7.24 -5.90
CA MET A 50 1.06 -8.32 -6.88
C MET A 50 2.41 -8.25 -7.58
N HIS A 51 2.89 -7.06 -7.93
CA HIS A 51 4.24 -6.86 -8.49
C HIS A 51 5.32 -7.26 -7.48
N SER A 52 5.14 -6.96 -6.20
CA SER A 52 6.06 -7.40 -5.16
C SER A 52 6.12 -8.93 -5.09
N ILE A 53 4.98 -9.60 -5.04
CA ILE A 53 4.90 -11.07 -5.03
C ILE A 53 5.54 -11.70 -6.28
N LEU A 54 5.35 -11.09 -7.46
CA LEU A 54 5.87 -11.60 -8.73
C LEU A 54 7.35 -11.30 -8.97
N SER A 55 7.92 -10.30 -8.28
CA SER A 55 9.33 -9.92 -8.46
C SER A 55 10.25 -10.95 -7.81
N ASP A 56 11.26 -11.39 -8.57
CA ASP A 56 12.30 -12.34 -8.19
C ASP A 56 11.81 -13.71 -7.65
N SER A 57 10.67 -14.16 -8.19
CA SER A 57 10.03 -15.45 -7.92
C SER A 57 10.86 -16.69 -8.39
N LYS A 58 12.14 -16.52 -8.73
CA LYS A 58 12.99 -17.53 -9.38
C LYS A 58 14.28 -17.88 -8.59
N SER A 59 14.59 -17.18 -7.49
CA SER A 59 15.86 -17.37 -6.78
C SER A 59 15.86 -18.50 -5.73
N GLU A 60 14.69 -18.90 -5.23
CA GLU A 60 14.59 -19.92 -4.17
C GLU A 60 14.40 -21.32 -4.77
N GLU A 61 15.34 -22.23 -4.52
CA GLU A 61 15.25 -23.64 -4.97
C GLU A 61 14.26 -24.46 -4.12
N ASN A 62 14.02 -24.06 -2.86
CA ASN A 62 13.18 -24.79 -1.91
C ASN A 62 11.73 -24.28 -1.94
N ASP A 63 10.77 -25.18 -2.19
CA ASP A 63 9.34 -24.85 -2.26
C ASP A 63 8.77 -24.27 -0.95
N ASN A 64 9.31 -24.64 0.22
CA ASN A 64 8.93 -24.03 1.49
C ASN A 64 9.34 -22.55 1.53
N HIS A 65 10.56 -22.23 1.09
CA HIS A 65 11.04 -20.85 1.04
C HIS A 65 10.27 -20.03 0.00
N LYS A 66 9.92 -20.63 -1.15
CA LYS A 66 9.06 -19.98 -2.15
C LYS A 66 7.72 -19.55 -1.53
N LEU A 67 7.04 -20.44 -0.81
CA LEU A 67 5.77 -20.11 -0.15
C LEU A 67 5.94 -19.03 0.92
N LEU A 68 6.94 -19.16 1.80
CA LEU A 68 7.22 -18.15 2.84
C LEU A 68 7.54 -16.77 2.23
N SER A 69 8.28 -16.75 1.12
CA SER A 69 8.60 -15.48 0.44
C SER A 69 7.35 -14.77 -0.09
N ILE A 70 6.25 -15.47 -0.41
CA ILE A 70 4.98 -14.82 -0.78
C ILE A 70 4.50 -13.94 0.37
N ALA A 71 4.52 -14.46 1.60
CA ALA A 71 4.04 -13.77 2.78
C ALA A 71 4.87 -12.51 3.08
N ASP A 72 6.19 -12.63 3.05
CA ASP A 72 7.11 -11.51 3.26
C ASP A 72 6.96 -10.42 2.18
N ARG A 73 6.95 -10.83 0.91
CA ARG A 73 6.85 -9.90 -0.22
C ARG A 73 5.48 -9.23 -0.30
N ALA A 74 4.43 -9.93 0.10
CA ALA A 74 3.10 -9.34 0.21
C ALA A 74 3.09 -8.18 1.22
N LEU A 75 3.72 -8.33 2.39
CA LEU A 75 3.84 -7.25 3.39
C LEU A 75 4.69 -6.08 2.89
N GLU A 76 5.79 -6.37 2.19
CA GLU A 76 6.66 -5.35 1.60
C GLU A 76 5.97 -4.54 0.49
N GLY A 77 5.19 -5.23 -0.34
CA GLY A 77 4.48 -4.63 -1.49
C GLY A 77 3.15 -3.98 -1.16
N ALA A 78 2.59 -4.27 0.01
CA ALA A 78 1.27 -3.81 0.42
C ALA A 78 1.20 -2.29 0.54
N ARG A 79 0.16 -1.71 -0.08
CA ARG A 79 -0.17 -0.28 -0.03
C ARG A 79 -1.66 -0.12 0.26
N GLY A 80 -2.01 0.92 1.00
CA GLY A 80 -3.38 1.22 1.40
C GLY A 80 -4.08 0.06 2.15
N ASN A 81 -5.35 0.24 2.48
CA ASN A 81 -6.12 -0.77 3.21
C ASN A 81 -6.27 -2.06 2.41
N SER A 82 -6.67 -1.97 1.14
CA SER A 82 -6.91 -3.13 0.28
C SER A 82 -5.67 -4.02 0.13
N GLY A 83 -4.50 -3.42 -0.10
CA GLY A 83 -3.24 -4.17 -0.20
C GLY A 83 -2.84 -4.81 1.13
N ILE A 84 -2.94 -4.08 2.24
CA ILE A 84 -2.53 -4.57 3.57
C ILE A 84 -3.43 -5.71 4.06
N ILE A 85 -4.76 -5.61 3.86
CA ILE A 85 -5.71 -6.68 4.20
C ILE A 85 -5.40 -7.94 3.38
N PHE A 86 -5.16 -7.81 2.08
CA PHE A 86 -4.82 -8.95 1.23
C PHE A 86 -3.47 -9.55 1.64
N ALA A 87 -2.46 -8.73 1.92
CA ALA A 87 -1.18 -9.23 2.44
C ALA A 87 -1.36 -10.02 3.74
N GLN A 88 -2.26 -9.58 4.62
CA GLN A 88 -2.54 -10.30 5.86
C GLN A 88 -3.27 -11.63 5.62
N TYR A 89 -4.19 -11.68 4.66
CA TYR A 89 -4.81 -12.93 4.23
C TYR A 89 -3.75 -13.91 3.71
N LEU A 90 -2.83 -13.47 2.85
CA LEU A 90 -1.75 -14.32 2.34
C LEU A 90 -0.79 -14.77 3.45
N ASN A 91 -0.47 -13.89 4.40
CA ASN A 91 0.33 -14.27 5.58
C ASN A 91 -0.37 -15.36 6.38
N GLY A 92 -1.63 -15.15 6.76
CA GLY A 92 -2.41 -16.16 7.49
C GLY A 92 -2.52 -17.48 6.72
N LEU A 93 -2.68 -17.44 5.40
CA LEU A 93 -2.70 -18.64 4.57
C LEU A 93 -1.35 -19.39 4.64
N ILE A 94 -0.25 -18.70 4.39
CA ILE A 94 1.07 -19.34 4.28
C ILE A 94 1.60 -19.83 5.63
N TYR A 95 1.46 -19.05 6.70
CA TYR A 95 1.98 -19.41 8.02
C TYR A 95 1.16 -20.50 8.72
N GLU A 96 -0.11 -20.67 8.36
CA GLU A 96 -0.99 -21.71 8.94
C GLU A 96 -1.03 -22.99 8.09
N LEU A 97 -0.38 -23.01 6.92
CA LEU A 97 -0.17 -24.22 6.14
C LEU A 97 0.87 -25.11 6.82
N ASP A 98 0.50 -26.36 7.09
CA ASP A 98 1.46 -27.37 7.49
C ASP A 98 2.32 -27.76 6.28
N ILE A 99 3.53 -27.20 6.21
CA ILE A 99 4.52 -27.45 5.15
C ILE A 99 5.51 -28.58 5.51
N SER A 100 5.24 -29.35 6.58
CA SER A 100 6.10 -30.48 6.98
C SER A 100 6.07 -31.66 5.99
N LYS A 101 4.98 -31.79 5.22
CA LYS A 101 4.79 -32.77 4.14
C LYS A 101 4.88 -32.09 2.79
N ASP A 102 5.23 -32.82 1.73
CA ASP A 102 5.34 -32.26 0.38
C ASP A 102 3.99 -31.97 -0.28
N ASP A 103 3.01 -32.83 -0.02
CA ASP A 103 1.64 -32.66 -0.50
C ASP A 103 0.79 -31.91 0.53
N ILE A 104 -0.03 -30.99 0.03
CA ILE A 104 -1.00 -30.22 0.81
C ILE A 104 -2.36 -30.88 0.62
N ASP A 105 -2.84 -31.58 1.66
CA ASP A 105 -4.18 -32.16 1.63
C ASP A 105 -5.27 -31.09 1.82
N VAL A 106 -6.51 -31.45 1.46
CA VAL A 106 -7.68 -30.56 1.55
C VAL A 106 -7.89 -30.05 2.98
N THR A 107 -7.65 -30.87 4.00
CA THR A 107 -7.90 -30.47 5.39
C THR A 107 -6.89 -29.41 5.84
N ASN A 108 -5.61 -29.61 5.51
CA ASN A 108 -4.54 -28.65 5.75
C ASN A 108 -4.86 -27.30 5.09
N LEU A 109 -5.18 -27.32 3.79
CA LEU A 109 -5.48 -26.10 3.05
C LEU A 109 -6.71 -25.36 3.59
N LEU A 110 -7.81 -26.05 3.91
CA LEU A 110 -9.01 -25.42 4.44
C LEU A 110 -8.81 -24.83 5.84
N ASN A 111 -8.04 -25.51 6.70
CA ASN A 111 -7.68 -24.95 8.00
C ASN A 111 -6.89 -23.64 7.84
N ALA A 112 -5.90 -23.63 6.94
CA ALA A 112 -5.11 -22.44 6.65
C ALA A 112 -5.95 -21.31 6.05
N MET A 113 -6.88 -21.60 5.13
CA MET A 113 -7.80 -20.61 4.57
C MET A 113 -8.77 -20.04 5.61
N ASN A 114 -9.30 -20.86 6.51
CA ASN A 114 -10.15 -20.39 7.62
C ASN A 114 -9.38 -19.44 8.54
N LYS A 115 -8.12 -19.75 8.83
CA LYS A 115 -7.25 -18.87 9.62
C LYS A 115 -6.88 -17.61 8.85
N ALA A 116 -6.60 -17.69 7.56
CA ALA A 116 -6.35 -16.54 6.69
C ALA A 116 -7.50 -15.52 6.74
N VAL A 117 -8.75 -15.99 6.77
CA VAL A 117 -9.92 -15.13 6.99
C VAL A 117 -9.83 -14.46 8.36
N THR A 118 -9.59 -15.20 9.45
CA THR A 118 -9.43 -14.59 10.79
C THR A 118 -8.33 -13.53 10.80
N TYR A 119 -7.18 -13.81 10.19
CA TYR A 119 -6.06 -12.88 10.07
C TYR A 119 -6.46 -11.60 9.32
N ALA A 120 -7.23 -11.71 8.23
CA ALA A 120 -7.70 -10.56 7.47
C ALA A 120 -8.70 -9.68 8.24
N TYR A 121 -9.66 -10.28 8.97
CA TYR A 121 -10.57 -9.54 9.86
C TYR A 121 -9.80 -8.88 10.99
N ASP A 122 -8.89 -9.64 11.61
CA ASP A 122 -8.02 -9.13 12.65
C ASP A 122 -7.02 -8.11 12.12
N ALA A 123 -6.81 -7.89 10.82
CA ALA A 123 -5.93 -6.82 10.35
C ALA A 123 -6.56 -5.43 10.58
N VAL A 124 -7.89 -5.36 10.57
CA VAL A 124 -8.65 -4.11 10.49
C VAL A 124 -9.20 -3.75 11.86
N SER A 125 -9.08 -2.48 12.26
CA SER A 125 -9.61 -2.04 13.57
C SER A 125 -11.15 -2.03 13.61
N GLN A 126 -11.79 -1.72 12.49
CA GLN A 126 -13.24 -1.72 12.31
C GLN A 126 -13.60 -2.44 11.00
N PRO A 127 -13.74 -3.79 11.04
CA PRO A 127 -14.14 -4.57 9.88
C PRO A 127 -15.52 -4.14 9.35
N VAL A 128 -15.64 -4.01 8.04
CA VAL A 128 -16.89 -3.63 7.36
C VAL A 128 -17.31 -4.76 6.42
N GLU A 129 -18.53 -5.27 6.61
CA GLU A 129 -19.13 -6.24 5.69
C GLU A 129 -19.56 -5.57 4.37
N GLY A 130 -19.63 -6.34 3.28
CA GLY A 130 -19.76 -5.79 1.93
C GLY A 130 -18.42 -5.42 1.30
N THR A 131 -17.31 -5.91 1.84
CA THR A 131 -15.95 -5.63 1.33
C THR A 131 -15.18 -6.93 1.05
N MET A 132 -13.91 -6.80 0.65
CA MET A 132 -13.00 -7.93 0.39
C MET A 132 -13.03 -9.03 1.47
N ILE A 133 -13.09 -8.66 2.76
CA ILE A 133 -13.11 -9.64 3.86
C ILE A 133 -14.40 -10.46 3.91
N THR A 134 -15.52 -9.90 3.43
CA THR A 134 -16.79 -10.62 3.27
C THR A 134 -16.66 -11.71 2.22
N LEU A 135 -16.06 -11.39 1.07
CA LEU A 135 -15.86 -12.35 -0.01
C LEU A 135 -14.88 -13.46 0.40
N MET A 136 -13.78 -13.12 1.10
CA MET A 136 -12.85 -14.09 1.66
C MET A 136 -13.55 -15.07 2.61
N ARG A 137 -14.38 -14.55 3.53
CA ARG A 137 -15.17 -15.35 4.47
C ARG A 137 -16.17 -16.26 3.74
N ALA A 138 -16.96 -15.70 2.83
CA ALA A 138 -17.98 -16.45 2.08
C ALA A 138 -17.36 -17.59 1.26
N TRP A 139 -16.19 -17.37 0.65
CA TRP A 139 -15.47 -18.42 -0.06
C TRP A 139 -15.01 -19.54 0.87
N SER A 140 -14.40 -19.19 2.01
CA SER A 140 -13.93 -20.15 3.01
C SER A 140 -15.08 -20.98 3.58
N GLU A 141 -16.20 -20.35 3.95
CA GLU A 141 -17.40 -21.04 4.42
C GLU A 141 -17.96 -22.01 3.35
N THR A 142 -18.01 -21.57 2.08
CA THR A 142 -18.48 -22.39 0.96
C THR A 142 -17.58 -23.61 0.71
N LEU A 143 -16.26 -23.43 0.81
CA LEU A 143 -15.31 -24.54 0.71
C LEU A 143 -15.52 -25.55 1.85
N ASN A 144 -15.76 -25.12 3.08
CA ASN A 144 -16.06 -26.04 4.19
C ASN A 144 -17.35 -26.81 3.95
N GLN A 145 -18.41 -26.16 3.44
CA GLN A 145 -19.68 -26.82 3.12
C GLN A 145 -19.52 -27.92 2.07
N PHE A 146 -18.76 -27.67 1.00
CA PHE A 146 -18.51 -28.69 -0.02
C PHE A 146 -17.55 -29.80 0.44
N ASN A 147 -16.68 -29.51 1.41
CA ASN A 147 -15.75 -30.50 1.98
C ASN A 147 -16.49 -31.60 2.76
N GLU A 148 -17.72 -31.36 3.21
CA GLU A 148 -18.61 -32.38 3.77
C GLU A 148 -19.10 -33.36 2.70
N GLN A 149 -19.13 -32.95 1.43
CA GLN A 149 -19.68 -33.70 0.30
C GLN A 149 -18.61 -34.38 -0.55
N THR A 150 -17.42 -33.78 -0.69
CA THR A 150 -16.31 -34.30 -1.49
C THR A 150 -14.97 -33.95 -0.89
N LYS A 151 -13.99 -34.86 -1.02
CA LYS A 151 -12.58 -34.61 -0.74
C LYS A 151 -11.73 -34.40 -2.00
N ASP A 152 -12.36 -34.44 -3.18
CA ASP A 152 -11.70 -34.09 -4.43
C ASP A 152 -11.54 -32.57 -4.50
N MET A 153 -10.29 -32.11 -4.39
CA MET A 153 -9.94 -30.71 -4.38
C MET A 153 -10.38 -29.98 -5.66
N THR A 154 -10.30 -30.63 -6.83
CA THR A 154 -10.75 -30.03 -8.10
C THR A 154 -12.23 -29.71 -8.06
N VAL A 155 -13.03 -30.69 -7.59
CA VAL A 155 -14.49 -30.54 -7.49
C VAL A 155 -14.85 -29.50 -6.44
N LEU A 156 -14.14 -29.53 -5.30
CA LEU A 156 -14.33 -28.60 -4.20
C LEU A 156 -14.15 -27.14 -4.66
N PHE A 157 -12.99 -26.86 -5.25
CA PHE A 157 -12.62 -25.53 -5.71
C PHE A 157 -13.47 -25.06 -6.89
N SER A 158 -13.82 -25.96 -7.82
CA SER A 158 -14.69 -25.60 -8.95
C SER A 158 -16.09 -25.19 -8.48
N LYS A 159 -16.71 -25.99 -7.61
CA LYS A 159 -18.05 -25.70 -7.08
C LYS A 159 -18.08 -24.48 -6.17
N SER A 160 -17.02 -24.23 -5.39
CA SER A 160 -16.96 -23.03 -4.55
C SER A 160 -16.76 -21.76 -5.39
N PHE A 161 -15.95 -21.84 -6.45
CA PHE A 161 -15.74 -20.72 -7.36
C PHE A 161 -17.03 -20.33 -8.11
N GLU A 162 -17.85 -21.29 -8.53
CA GLU A 162 -19.17 -21.03 -9.13
C GLU A 162 -20.11 -20.20 -8.24
N LYS A 163 -19.92 -20.22 -6.91
CA LYS A 163 -20.70 -19.41 -5.96
C LYS A 163 -20.09 -18.04 -5.70
N LEU A 164 -18.79 -17.88 -5.94
CA LEU A 164 -18.04 -16.69 -5.56
C LEU A 164 -18.53 -15.42 -6.26
N GLU A 165 -18.93 -15.55 -7.54
CA GLU A 165 -19.47 -14.41 -8.30
C GLU A 165 -20.79 -13.89 -7.69
N GLY A 166 -21.64 -14.79 -7.17
CA GLY A 166 -22.87 -14.42 -6.47
C GLY A 166 -22.58 -13.58 -5.23
N PHE A 167 -21.67 -14.04 -4.37
CA PHE A 167 -21.26 -13.29 -3.17
C PHE A 167 -20.61 -11.95 -3.49
N LEU A 168 -19.87 -11.87 -4.59
CA LEU A 168 -19.32 -10.61 -5.07
C LEU A 168 -20.44 -9.62 -5.44
N PHE A 169 -21.47 -10.07 -6.16
CA PHE A 169 -22.62 -9.20 -6.46
C PHE A 169 -23.40 -8.77 -5.21
N GLU A 170 -23.48 -9.63 -4.20
CA GLU A 170 -24.12 -9.28 -2.93
C GLU A 170 -23.44 -8.11 -2.22
N THR A 171 -22.13 -7.89 -2.44
CA THR A 171 -21.42 -6.72 -1.86
C THR A 171 -22.07 -5.40 -2.25
N THR A 172 -22.62 -5.29 -3.47
CA THR A 172 -23.33 -4.10 -3.95
C THR A 172 -24.50 -3.74 -3.05
N GLU A 173 -25.26 -4.73 -2.56
CA GLU A 173 -26.45 -4.49 -1.74
C GLU A 173 -26.13 -4.32 -0.25
N GLN A 174 -24.92 -4.65 0.17
CA GLN A 174 -24.49 -4.59 1.58
C GLN A 174 -24.00 -3.20 2.01
N LEU A 175 -23.57 -2.36 1.07
CA LEU A 175 -23.11 -1.00 1.34
C LEU A 175 -23.85 0.03 0.48
N ASP A 176 -24.42 1.05 1.11
CA ASP A 176 -25.22 2.08 0.45
C ASP A 176 -24.44 2.81 -0.67
N VAL A 177 -23.14 3.06 -0.46
CA VAL A 177 -22.28 3.72 -1.46
C VAL A 177 -22.07 2.84 -2.70
N LEU A 178 -21.93 1.53 -2.53
CA LEU A 178 -21.78 0.59 -3.65
C LEU A 178 -23.10 0.48 -4.41
N LYS A 179 -24.22 0.35 -3.69
CA LYS A 179 -25.57 0.32 -4.24
C LYS A 179 -25.91 1.55 -5.06
N LYS A 180 -25.62 2.74 -4.52
CA LYS A 180 -25.88 4.04 -5.16
C LYS A 180 -25.10 4.18 -6.47
N ASN A 181 -23.88 3.66 -6.51
CA ASN A 181 -23.01 3.72 -7.69
C ASN A 181 -23.20 2.52 -8.63
N HIS A 182 -24.03 1.54 -8.27
CA HIS A 182 -24.26 0.30 -9.04
C HIS A 182 -22.98 -0.49 -9.34
N VAL A 183 -22.06 -0.51 -8.38
CA VAL A 183 -20.79 -1.25 -8.46
C VAL A 183 -20.66 -2.27 -7.33
N VAL A 184 -19.82 -3.27 -7.52
CA VAL A 184 -19.36 -4.17 -6.45
C VAL A 184 -18.17 -3.56 -5.72
N ASP A 185 -17.80 -4.09 -4.57
CA ASP A 185 -16.59 -3.67 -3.88
C ASP A 185 -15.34 -3.92 -4.74
N ALA A 186 -14.50 -2.90 -4.89
CA ALA A 186 -13.27 -2.98 -5.70
C ALA A 186 -12.29 -3.99 -5.11
N GLY A 187 -12.14 -4.01 -3.78
CA GLY A 187 -11.27 -4.97 -3.10
C GLY A 187 -11.74 -6.41 -3.31
N ALA A 188 -13.03 -6.67 -3.11
CA ALA A 188 -13.65 -7.97 -3.34
C ALA A 188 -13.51 -8.41 -4.80
N LYS A 189 -13.71 -7.52 -5.77
CA LYS A 189 -13.49 -7.83 -7.19
C LYS A 189 -12.03 -8.19 -7.47
N GLY A 190 -11.08 -7.51 -6.83
CA GLY A 190 -9.66 -7.85 -6.88
C GLY A 190 -9.38 -9.26 -6.33
N PHE A 191 -9.94 -9.60 -5.18
CA PHE A 191 -9.82 -10.95 -4.61
C PHE A 191 -10.50 -12.01 -5.50
N TYR A 192 -11.66 -11.71 -6.09
CA TYR A 192 -12.32 -12.58 -7.07
C TYR A 192 -11.40 -12.92 -8.24
N HIS A 193 -10.75 -11.92 -8.86
CA HIS A 193 -9.82 -12.13 -9.96
C HIS A 193 -8.58 -12.91 -9.55
N PHE A 194 -8.12 -12.74 -8.31
CA PHE A 194 -7.04 -13.57 -7.77
C PHE A 194 -7.44 -15.05 -7.72
N VAL A 195 -8.63 -15.35 -7.17
CA VAL A 195 -9.15 -16.72 -7.11
C VAL A 195 -9.38 -17.27 -8.52
N GLU A 196 -9.91 -16.47 -9.45
CA GLU A 196 -10.10 -16.82 -10.86
C GLU A 196 -8.78 -17.25 -11.52
N GLY A 197 -7.70 -16.47 -11.36
CA GLY A 197 -6.38 -16.81 -11.90
C GLY A 197 -5.78 -18.07 -11.27
N LEU A 198 -5.93 -18.22 -9.95
CA LEU A 198 -5.54 -19.43 -9.22
C LEU A 198 -6.27 -20.66 -9.77
N MET A 199 -7.58 -20.55 -10.00
CA MET A 199 -8.43 -21.63 -10.50
C MET A 199 -8.11 -22.04 -11.93
N TYR A 200 -7.83 -21.06 -12.79
CA TYR A 200 -7.43 -21.30 -14.17
C TYR A 200 -6.15 -22.15 -14.22
N PHE A 201 -5.13 -21.78 -13.44
CA PHE A 201 -3.90 -22.55 -13.38
C PHE A 201 -4.09 -23.97 -12.82
N ILE A 202 -4.92 -24.14 -11.79
CA ILE A 202 -5.19 -25.47 -11.21
C ILE A 202 -5.83 -26.41 -12.23
N LYS A 203 -6.73 -25.91 -13.08
CA LYS A 203 -7.48 -26.70 -14.07
C LYS A 203 -6.67 -27.00 -15.33
N ASP A 204 -6.01 -25.99 -15.88
CA ASP A 204 -5.43 -26.09 -17.23
C ASP A 204 -3.89 -26.22 -17.20
N GLU A 205 -3.23 -26.03 -16.06
CA GLU A 205 -1.75 -26.09 -15.88
C GLU A 205 -0.92 -25.19 -16.83
N PHE A 206 -1.57 -24.31 -17.59
CA PHE A 206 -0.90 -23.39 -18.50
C PHE A 206 -0.59 -22.05 -17.83
N MET A 207 0.68 -21.64 -17.87
CA MET A 207 1.09 -20.27 -17.55
C MET A 207 1.33 -19.39 -18.78
N ASP A 208 1.40 -19.96 -19.99
CA ASP A 208 1.93 -19.26 -21.16
C ASP A 208 0.98 -18.19 -21.74
N GLU A 209 -0.35 -18.34 -21.60
CA GLU A 209 -1.31 -17.26 -21.95
C GLU A 209 -1.33 -16.10 -20.93
N LEU A 210 -0.50 -16.18 -19.88
CA LEU A 210 -0.29 -15.14 -18.88
C LEU A 210 1.06 -14.41 -19.06
N TYR A 211 1.80 -14.70 -20.13
CA TYR A 211 3.02 -14.00 -20.55
C TYR A 211 2.75 -13.22 -21.85
N ASP A 212 2.12 -12.06 -21.73
CA ASP A 212 2.40 -11.00 -22.70
C ASP A 212 3.17 -9.90 -21.96
N ASP A 213 4.45 -9.81 -22.29
CA ASP A 213 5.42 -8.88 -21.74
C ASP A 213 5.15 -7.49 -22.30
N GLN A 214 4.59 -6.61 -21.46
CA GLN A 214 4.89 -5.18 -21.31
C GLN A 214 3.72 -4.51 -20.57
N PHE A 215 3.69 -4.67 -19.24
CA PHE A 215 2.88 -3.77 -18.42
C PHE A 215 3.60 -2.43 -18.33
N ASP A 216 3.33 -1.56 -19.30
CA ASP A 216 3.77 -0.18 -19.28
C ASP A 216 3.12 0.52 -18.07
N VAL A 217 3.95 1.06 -17.19
CA VAL A 217 3.51 1.83 -16.02
C VAL A 217 3.14 3.23 -16.51
N GLN A 218 2.07 3.34 -17.28
CA GLN A 218 1.44 4.62 -17.62
C GLN A 218 -0.06 4.51 -17.40
N SER A 219 -0.49 4.85 -16.19
CA SER A 219 -1.90 5.05 -15.86
C SER A 219 -2.40 6.34 -16.53
N ASN A 220 -3.15 6.19 -17.62
CA ASN A 220 -4.02 7.22 -18.19
C ASN A 220 -5.51 6.87 -17.96
N ALA A 221 -5.83 6.22 -16.85
CA ALA A 221 -7.22 6.13 -16.40
C ALA A 221 -7.65 7.54 -15.99
N LYS A 222 -8.67 8.09 -16.65
CA LYS A 222 -9.38 9.27 -16.12
C LYS A 222 -9.98 8.87 -14.79
N GLU A 223 -9.36 9.32 -13.70
CA GLU A 223 -9.93 9.20 -12.37
C GLU A 223 -11.34 9.78 -12.38
N PRO A 224 -12.32 9.13 -11.71
CA PRO A 224 -13.66 9.67 -11.61
C PRO A 224 -13.61 11.07 -10.97
N ASP A 225 -14.29 12.02 -11.63
CA ASP A 225 -14.39 13.41 -11.21
C ASP A 225 -15.34 13.48 -10.01
N ASN A 226 -14.82 13.24 -8.79
CA ASN A 226 -15.65 13.25 -7.60
C ASN A 226 -15.48 14.56 -6.81
N HIS A 227 -16.62 15.23 -6.63
CA HIS A 227 -16.76 16.56 -6.03
C HIS A 227 -17.01 16.53 -4.51
N GLU A 228 -16.66 15.44 -3.81
CA GLU A 228 -16.73 15.46 -2.34
C GLU A 228 -15.58 16.31 -1.81
N ALA A 229 -15.93 17.45 -1.21
CA ALA A 229 -14.96 18.35 -0.65
C ALA A 229 -14.27 17.69 0.55
N PHE A 230 -12.94 17.74 0.58
CA PHE A 230 -12.17 17.41 1.78
C PHE A 230 -12.72 18.22 2.96
N SER A 231 -13.27 17.53 3.95
CA SER A 231 -13.94 18.15 5.09
C SER A 231 -12.94 18.45 6.22
N ASP A 232 -13.31 19.33 7.14
CA ASP A 232 -12.48 19.60 8.33
C ASP A 232 -12.45 18.42 9.31
N ASP A 233 -13.39 17.46 9.18
CA ASP A 233 -13.44 16.24 9.97
C ASP A 233 -12.51 15.14 9.41
N ASP A 234 -11.97 15.32 8.20
CA ASP A 234 -11.04 14.37 7.58
C ASP A 234 -9.62 14.54 8.12
N PHE A 235 -8.95 13.42 8.39
CA PHE A 235 -7.54 13.42 8.74
C PHE A 235 -6.69 13.78 7.53
N ARG A 236 -5.73 14.69 7.69
CA ARG A 236 -4.91 15.24 6.61
C ARG A 236 -3.98 14.23 5.95
N TYR A 237 -3.38 13.33 6.73
CA TYR A 237 -2.29 12.48 6.25
C TYR A 237 -2.66 11.01 6.20
N CYS A 238 -2.47 10.39 5.04
CA CYS A 238 -2.38 8.93 4.92
C CYS A 238 -0.96 8.51 5.28
N THR A 239 -0.81 7.79 6.39
CA THR A 239 0.48 7.37 6.95
C THR A 239 0.63 5.85 6.87
N GLU A 240 1.70 5.39 6.23
CA GLU A 240 2.09 3.98 6.18
C GLU A 240 3.49 3.76 6.74
N ALA A 241 3.69 2.60 7.35
CA ALA A 241 4.99 2.15 7.83
C ALA A 241 5.16 0.65 7.61
N LEU A 242 6.39 0.23 7.30
CA LEU A 242 6.83 -1.14 7.43
C LEU A 242 7.90 -1.17 8.52
N ILE A 243 7.67 -1.98 9.55
CA ILE A 243 8.61 -2.19 10.64
C ILE A 243 9.12 -3.63 10.64
N THR A 244 10.33 -3.82 11.14
CA THR A 244 10.91 -5.13 11.43
C THR A 244 11.37 -5.19 12.88
N GLY A 245 11.21 -6.36 13.50
CA GLY A 245 11.54 -6.58 14.91
C GLY A 245 11.49 -8.07 15.25
N GLU A 246 11.52 -8.37 16.53
CA GLU A 246 11.39 -9.73 17.05
C GLU A 246 10.11 -9.81 17.89
N ASN A 247 9.34 -10.90 17.75
CA ASN A 247 8.09 -11.14 18.47
C ASN A 247 7.06 -10.01 18.29
N LEU A 248 6.99 -9.42 17.10
CA LEU A 248 6.01 -8.38 16.78
C LEU A 248 4.58 -8.93 16.93
N SER A 249 3.71 -8.12 17.54
CA SER A 249 2.30 -8.43 17.70
C SER A 249 1.45 -7.37 17.01
N ALA A 250 0.80 -7.75 15.90
CA ALA A 250 -0.12 -6.88 15.19
C ALA A 250 -1.26 -6.36 16.09
N LYS A 251 -1.65 -7.15 17.10
CA LYS A 251 -2.64 -6.74 18.09
C LYS A 251 -2.12 -5.64 19.01
N GLU A 252 -0.90 -5.79 19.55
CA GLU A 252 -0.31 -4.79 20.46
C GLU A 252 0.00 -3.48 19.73
N ILE A 253 0.54 -3.57 18.50
CA ILE A 253 0.78 -2.40 17.65
C ILE A 253 -0.53 -1.64 17.40
N ARG A 254 -1.62 -2.36 17.09
CA ARG A 254 -2.92 -1.71 16.86
C ARG A 254 -3.47 -1.04 18.11
N VAL A 255 -3.39 -1.70 19.26
CA VAL A 255 -3.78 -1.09 20.54
C VAL A 255 -2.95 0.18 20.81
N ALA A 256 -1.66 0.15 20.49
CA ALA A 256 -0.78 1.30 20.66
C ALA A 256 -1.02 2.44 19.65
N LEU A 257 -1.79 2.23 18.57
CA LEU A 257 -2.05 3.25 17.55
C LEU A 257 -3.53 3.66 17.43
N HIS A 258 -4.45 2.94 18.07
CA HIS A 258 -5.90 3.11 17.86
C HIS A 258 -6.44 4.52 18.15
N ASP A 259 -5.79 5.27 19.04
CA ASP A 259 -6.17 6.62 19.46
C ASP A 259 -5.52 7.73 18.61
N LEU A 260 -4.66 7.37 17.64
CA LEU A 260 -3.91 8.34 16.83
C LEU A 260 -4.59 8.72 15.51
N GLY A 261 -5.73 8.13 15.18
CA GLY A 261 -6.36 8.33 13.88
C GLY A 261 -7.53 7.41 13.60
N ASN A 262 -7.94 7.33 12.33
CA ASN A 262 -8.93 6.37 11.86
C ASN A 262 -8.35 5.48 10.74
N SER A 263 -9.20 4.56 10.24
CA SER A 263 -8.83 3.63 9.17
C SER A 263 -7.56 2.81 9.45
N LEU A 264 -7.30 2.52 10.73
CA LEU A 264 -6.11 1.79 11.17
C LEU A 264 -6.18 0.33 10.73
N VAL A 265 -5.21 -0.08 9.92
CA VAL A 265 -4.96 -1.47 9.51
C VAL A 265 -3.53 -1.85 9.90
N VAL A 266 -3.37 -3.00 10.54
CA VAL A 266 -2.08 -3.56 10.94
C VAL A 266 -2.03 -5.01 10.46
N ALA A 267 -1.20 -5.26 9.46
CA ALA A 267 -0.85 -6.61 9.00
C ALA A 267 0.56 -6.95 9.47
N GLY A 268 0.86 -8.22 9.65
CA GLY A 268 2.19 -8.68 9.99
C GLY A 268 2.22 -10.07 10.61
N ASN A 269 3.44 -10.46 10.90
CA ASN A 269 3.83 -11.65 11.65
C ASN A 269 4.85 -11.23 12.73
N GLU A 270 5.50 -12.19 13.38
CA GLU A 270 6.44 -11.93 14.48
C GLU A 270 7.71 -11.16 14.06
N GLN A 271 8.01 -11.07 12.75
CA GLN A 271 9.24 -10.45 12.23
C GLN A 271 9.02 -9.11 11.52
N LYS A 272 7.86 -8.94 10.88
CA LYS A 272 7.50 -7.73 10.13
C LYS A 272 6.06 -7.33 10.37
N ALA A 273 5.80 -6.02 10.41
CA ALA A 273 4.44 -5.49 10.42
C ALA A 273 4.32 -4.29 9.46
N ARG A 274 3.24 -4.29 8.68
CA ARG A 274 2.81 -3.21 7.79
C ARG A 274 1.61 -2.50 8.41
N ILE A 275 1.72 -1.19 8.51
CA ILE A 275 0.74 -0.33 9.16
C ILE A 275 0.22 0.68 8.15
N HIS A 276 -1.07 0.97 8.20
CA HIS A 276 -1.70 2.11 7.55
C HIS A 276 -2.67 2.78 8.54
N ILE A 277 -2.64 4.11 8.59
CA ILE A 277 -3.52 4.92 9.44
C ILE A 277 -3.69 6.31 8.82
N HIS A 278 -4.90 6.87 8.90
CA HIS A 278 -5.12 8.28 8.59
C HIS A 278 -5.03 9.09 9.88
N THR A 279 -4.15 10.11 9.89
CA THR A 279 -3.87 10.91 11.08
C THR A 279 -3.53 12.37 10.73
N ASN A 280 -3.64 13.26 11.71
CA ASN A 280 -3.13 14.62 11.62
C ASN A 280 -1.71 14.75 12.18
N GLU A 281 -1.22 13.71 12.87
CA GLU A 281 0.05 13.72 13.60
C GLU A 281 0.93 12.51 13.25
N PRO A 282 1.45 12.40 12.01
CA PRO A 282 2.27 11.24 11.60
C PRO A 282 3.46 11.00 12.54
N HIS A 283 4.12 12.06 13.00
CA HIS A 283 5.22 11.98 13.96
C HIS A 283 4.88 11.21 15.25
N HIS A 284 3.64 11.27 15.74
CA HIS A 284 3.22 10.49 16.91
C HIS A 284 3.09 8.99 16.59
N VAL A 285 2.64 8.65 15.37
CA VAL A 285 2.60 7.25 14.89
C VAL A 285 4.00 6.67 14.82
N PHE A 286 4.93 7.35 14.13
CA PHE A 286 6.30 6.85 14.00
C PHE A 286 7.04 6.81 15.34
N LEU A 287 6.77 7.74 16.26
CA LEU A 287 7.35 7.69 17.60
C LEU A 287 6.93 6.43 18.35
N ARG A 288 5.64 6.08 18.34
CA ARG A 288 5.15 4.86 19.03
C ARG A 288 5.64 3.58 18.34
N LEU A 289 5.77 3.58 17.01
CA LEU A 289 6.27 2.42 16.27
C LEU A 289 7.72 2.05 16.62
N ARG A 290 8.54 3.02 17.05
CA ARG A 290 9.92 2.75 17.49
C ARG A 290 9.99 1.81 18.69
N ASP A 291 8.96 1.80 19.55
CA ASP A 291 8.91 0.93 20.73
C ASP A 291 8.72 -0.55 20.36
N PHE A 292 8.29 -0.84 19.12
CA PHE A 292 8.03 -2.19 18.62
C PHE A 292 9.17 -2.73 17.76
N GLY A 293 9.81 -1.88 16.95
CA GLY A 293 10.84 -2.31 16.03
C GLY A 293 11.44 -1.19 15.20
N ARG A 294 12.34 -1.57 14.30
CA ARG A 294 13.01 -0.66 13.39
C ARG A 294 12.12 -0.36 12.19
N ILE A 295 11.94 0.92 11.88
CA ILE A 295 11.21 1.36 10.68
C ILE A 295 12.11 1.15 9.46
N ILE A 296 11.66 0.30 8.54
CA ILE A 296 12.40 0.00 7.30
C ILE A 296 11.80 0.68 6.08
N GLU A 297 10.52 1.04 6.14
CA GLU A 297 9.86 1.84 5.11
C GLU A 297 8.82 2.76 5.74
N GLN A 298 8.61 3.93 5.13
CA GLN A 298 7.55 4.85 5.51
C GLN A 298 6.98 5.55 4.28
N LYS A 299 5.72 5.97 4.39
CA LYS A 299 5.05 6.82 3.42
C LYS A 299 4.12 7.75 4.17
N VAL A 300 4.12 9.03 3.83
CA VAL A 300 3.16 9.99 4.37
C VAL A 300 2.68 10.88 3.23
N ASP A 301 1.42 10.74 2.87
CA ASP A 301 0.79 11.53 1.81
C ASP A 301 -0.15 12.58 2.43
N ASP A 302 -0.03 13.82 2.00
CA ASP A 302 -0.95 14.90 2.37
C ASP A 302 -2.21 14.85 1.49
N MET A 303 -3.25 14.17 1.98
CA MET A 303 -4.51 13.95 1.26
C MET A 303 -5.24 15.26 1.00
N LYS A 304 -5.19 16.20 1.96
CA LYS A 304 -5.76 17.54 1.76
C LYS A 304 -5.07 18.24 0.61
N ARG A 305 -3.74 18.21 0.56
CA ARG A 305 -3.00 18.86 -0.53
C ARG A 305 -3.21 18.17 -1.87
N GLN A 306 -3.28 16.84 -1.90
CA GLN A 306 -3.61 16.09 -3.11
C GLN A 306 -5.00 16.48 -3.65
N TYR A 307 -6.00 16.59 -2.77
CA TYR A 307 -7.33 17.09 -3.13
C TYR A 307 -7.28 18.52 -3.66
N GLU A 308 -6.58 19.43 -2.98
CA GLU A 308 -6.45 20.83 -3.39
C GLU A 308 -5.80 20.98 -4.77
N VAL A 309 -4.75 20.21 -5.06
CA VAL A 309 -4.08 20.20 -6.37
C VAL A 309 -5.02 19.74 -7.48
N LYS A 310 -5.89 18.75 -7.23
CA LYS A 310 -6.80 18.22 -8.25
C LYS A 310 -8.02 19.15 -8.45
N ASN A 311 -8.66 19.52 -7.34
CA ASN A 311 -10.04 20.01 -7.33
C ASN A 311 -10.22 21.46 -6.87
N ALA A 312 -9.23 22.03 -6.15
CA ALA A 312 -9.39 23.33 -5.49
C ALA A 312 -8.14 24.24 -5.64
N ARG A 313 -7.50 24.22 -6.81
CA ARG A 313 -6.32 25.05 -7.08
C ARG A 313 -6.67 26.54 -7.07
N LYS A 314 -5.91 27.32 -6.30
CA LYS A 314 -6.05 28.78 -6.24
C LYS A 314 -5.29 29.51 -7.34
N TYR A 315 -4.21 28.90 -7.84
CA TYR A 315 -3.26 29.55 -8.74
C TYR A 315 -2.85 28.64 -9.90
N ASN A 316 -2.53 29.23 -11.05
CA ASN A 316 -1.97 28.50 -12.21
C ASN A 316 -0.46 28.20 -12.06
N THR A 317 0.19 28.88 -11.11
CA THR A 317 1.59 28.70 -10.74
C THR A 317 1.65 28.09 -9.35
N VAL A 318 2.37 26.99 -9.19
CA VAL A 318 2.64 26.37 -7.89
C VAL A 318 4.04 26.72 -7.40
N ILE A 319 4.17 27.04 -6.11
CA ILE A 319 5.47 27.20 -5.47
C ILE A 319 5.84 25.86 -4.83
N VAL A 320 7.05 25.39 -5.09
CA VAL A 320 7.66 24.23 -4.46
C VAL A 320 8.85 24.70 -3.61
N THR A 321 8.97 24.19 -2.40
CA THR A 321 10.13 24.41 -1.53
C THR A 321 10.51 23.12 -0.81
N ASP A 322 11.65 23.10 -0.15
CA ASP A 322 12.00 22.04 0.80
C ASP A 322 11.71 22.44 2.25
N SER A 323 11.75 21.47 3.16
CA SER A 323 11.44 21.67 4.57
C SER A 323 12.37 22.65 5.29
N ILE A 324 13.58 22.90 4.78
CA ILE A 324 14.50 23.88 5.36
C ILE A 324 13.95 25.31 5.22
N ALA A 325 13.01 25.59 4.32
CA ALA A 325 12.46 26.94 4.23
C ALA A 325 11.74 27.43 5.51
N ASP A 326 11.44 26.55 6.47
CA ASP A 326 10.83 26.91 7.76
C ASP A 326 9.55 27.74 7.67
N LEU A 327 8.79 27.52 6.59
CA LEU A 327 7.50 28.16 6.42
C LEU A 327 6.50 27.65 7.48
N PRO A 328 5.78 28.55 8.16
CA PRO A 328 4.63 28.18 8.98
C PRO A 328 3.59 27.41 8.16
N GLN A 329 2.99 26.37 8.75
CA GLN A 329 1.96 25.55 8.10
C GLN A 329 0.78 26.40 7.58
N SER A 330 0.41 27.47 8.30
CA SER A 330 -0.64 28.40 7.87
C SER A 330 -0.34 29.05 6.51
N LEU A 331 0.91 29.43 6.25
CA LEU A 331 1.30 29.99 4.94
C LEU A 331 1.34 28.90 3.86
N ILE A 332 1.82 27.71 4.21
CA ILE A 332 1.83 26.55 3.31
C ILE A 332 0.40 26.24 2.83
N ASP A 333 -0.57 26.29 3.73
CA ASP A 333 -1.99 26.00 3.46
C ASP A 333 -2.69 27.17 2.76
N GLU A 334 -2.45 28.41 3.19
CA GLU A 334 -3.03 29.61 2.57
C GLU A 334 -2.65 29.73 1.10
N TYR A 335 -1.36 29.57 0.78
CA TYR A 335 -0.82 29.76 -0.57
C TYR A 335 -0.69 28.46 -1.38
N GLN A 336 -1.13 27.32 -0.84
CA GLN A 336 -0.99 26.01 -1.47
C GLN A 336 0.47 25.69 -1.89
N ILE A 337 1.43 26.06 -1.06
CA ILE A 337 2.87 25.82 -1.31
C ILE A 337 3.16 24.33 -1.12
N GLN A 338 3.80 23.71 -2.10
CA GLN A 338 4.25 22.34 -2.02
C GLN A 338 5.58 22.26 -1.27
N GLN A 339 5.63 21.50 -0.19
CA GLN A 339 6.86 21.32 0.59
C GLN A 339 7.38 19.89 0.44
N ILE A 340 8.66 19.77 0.09
CA ILE A 340 9.40 18.51 0.09
C ILE A 340 10.09 18.34 1.43
N ASN A 341 9.68 17.34 2.20
CA ASN A 341 10.33 17.01 3.47
C ASN A 341 11.67 16.33 3.20
N LEU A 342 12.75 16.87 3.77
CA LEU A 342 14.06 16.24 3.70
C LEU A 342 14.14 15.06 4.67
N THR A 343 15.04 14.12 4.37
CA THR A 343 15.17 12.89 5.14
C THR A 343 16.31 12.96 6.15
N LEU A 344 16.00 12.49 7.35
CA LEU A 344 16.88 12.35 8.51
C LEU A 344 17.04 10.85 8.79
N THR A 345 18.27 10.36 8.77
CA THR A 345 18.55 8.95 9.09
C THR A 345 19.07 8.88 10.52
N ILE A 346 18.36 8.13 11.37
CA ILE A 346 18.66 7.92 12.79
C ILE A 346 18.70 6.41 13.03
N GLU A 347 19.85 5.88 13.43
CA GLU A 347 20.02 4.45 13.79
C GLU A 347 19.49 3.48 12.73
N GLY A 348 19.74 3.80 11.45
CA GLY A 348 19.32 2.97 10.32
C GLY A 348 17.82 3.01 10.00
N SER A 349 17.08 3.95 10.57
CA SER A 349 15.71 4.31 10.16
C SER A 349 15.70 5.71 9.57
N ASP A 350 14.98 5.88 8.47
CA ASP A 350 14.75 7.20 7.88
C ASP A 350 13.55 7.88 8.55
N TYR A 351 13.54 9.21 8.59
CA TYR A 351 12.43 10.05 9.04
C TYR A 351 12.32 11.28 8.15
N TYR A 352 11.11 11.72 7.86
CA TYR A 352 10.81 12.94 7.13
C TYR A 352 10.76 14.13 8.10
N ASP A 353 11.64 15.10 7.87
CA ASP A 353 11.73 16.34 8.61
C ASP A 353 10.35 17.03 8.69
N LYS A 354 9.95 17.43 9.91
CA LYS A 354 8.65 18.04 10.28
C LYS A 354 7.41 17.19 10.12
N LEU A 355 7.52 16.03 9.48
CA LEU A 355 6.36 15.19 9.19
C LEU A 355 6.34 13.95 10.07
N THR A 356 7.40 13.13 10.02
CA THR A 356 7.55 11.95 10.88
C THR A 356 8.56 12.18 12.00
N MET A 357 9.40 13.22 11.89
CA MET A 357 10.27 13.70 12.96
C MET A 357 10.15 15.21 13.11
N THR A 358 9.65 15.69 14.26
CA THR A 358 9.65 17.12 14.58
C THR A 358 10.93 17.50 15.32
N SER A 359 11.32 18.79 15.30
CA SER A 359 12.49 19.26 16.06
C SER A 359 12.33 19.02 17.57
N LYS A 360 11.11 19.20 18.09
CA LYS A 360 10.80 18.94 19.51
C LYS A 360 10.97 17.46 19.85
N THR A 361 10.52 16.57 18.96
CA THR A 361 10.61 15.12 19.14
C THR A 361 12.09 14.72 19.08
N PHE A 362 12.81 15.16 18.06
CA PHE A 362 14.25 14.92 17.89
C PHE A 362 15.08 15.31 19.12
N TYR A 363 14.94 16.54 19.63
CA TYR A 363 15.72 16.99 20.78
C TYR A 363 15.44 16.22 22.08
N LYS A 364 14.26 15.60 22.22
CA LYS A 364 13.94 14.83 23.44
C LYS A 364 14.79 13.59 23.61
N PHE A 365 15.20 12.96 22.51
CA PHE A 365 15.96 11.71 22.52
C PHE A 365 17.31 11.83 21.81
N MET A 366 17.71 13.04 21.41
CA MET A 366 19.04 13.29 20.85
C MET A 366 20.15 12.84 21.82
N ASP A 367 19.95 13.04 23.13
CA ASP A 367 20.88 12.61 24.18
C ASP A 367 20.92 11.08 24.36
N GLU A 368 19.95 10.35 23.82
CA GLU A 368 19.83 8.88 23.89
C GLU A 368 20.40 8.18 22.65
N LEU A 369 20.73 8.93 21.59
CA LEU A 369 21.21 8.34 20.34
C LEU A 369 22.63 7.79 20.48
N GLU A 370 22.84 6.55 20.04
CA GLU A 370 24.18 5.97 20.00
C GLU A 370 25.03 6.57 18.87
N THR A 371 24.37 7.00 17.79
CA THR A 371 25.02 7.55 16.60
C THR A 371 24.42 8.89 16.23
N TYR A 372 25.28 9.80 15.78
CA TYR A 372 24.81 11.09 15.27
C TYR A 372 23.92 10.87 14.04
N PRO A 373 22.78 11.56 13.95
CA PRO A 373 21.90 11.48 12.80
C PRO A 373 22.61 12.00 11.56
N THR A 374 22.21 11.51 10.41
CA THR A 374 22.67 12.03 9.12
C THR A 374 21.49 12.53 8.30
N THR A 375 21.77 13.36 7.30
CA THR A 375 20.75 13.84 6.35
C THR A 375 21.02 13.27 4.98
N THR A 376 19.96 12.92 4.26
CA THR A 376 20.06 12.44 2.88
C THR A 376 19.34 13.38 1.92
N GLN A 377 19.80 13.36 0.67
CA GLN A 377 19.18 14.15 -0.39
C GLN A 377 17.88 13.47 -0.84
N PRO A 378 16.90 14.24 -1.36
CA PRO A 378 15.70 13.65 -1.94
C PRO A 378 16.03 12.67 -3.07
N ASN A 379 15.27 11.58 -3.16
CA ASN A 379 15.42 10.60 -4.23
C ASN A 379 15.03 11.22 -5.58
N LEU A 380 15.90 11.08 -6.59
CA LEU A 380 15.67 11.67 -7.92
C LEU A 380 14.38 11.17 -8.58
N LYS A 381 14.11 9.86 -8.53
CA LYS A 381 12.90 9.27 -9.14
C LYS A 381 11.63 9.76 -8.45
N HIS A 382 11.66 9.87 -7.12
CA HIS A 382 10.57 10.49 -6.37
C HIS A 382 10.33 11.93 -6.83
N MET A 383 11.38 12.73 -6.98
CA MET A 383 11.24 14.11 -7.46
C MET A 383 10.73 14.22 -8.90
N GLN A 384 11.14 13.30 -9.78
CA GLN A 384 10.62 13.22 -11.15
C GLN A 384 9.12 12.92 -11.15
N ASN A 385 8.68 11.93 -10.37
CA ASN A 385 7.27 11.59 -10.25
C ASN A 385 6.47 12.77 -9.66
N PHE A 386 7.03 13.47 -8.67
CA PHE A 386 6.41 14.64 -8.05
C PHE A 386 6.21 15.80 -9.04
N PHE A 387 7.24 16.15 -9.83
CA PHE A 387 7.09 17.17 -10.87
C PHE A 387 6.15 16.72 -11.99
N SER A 388 6.17 15.45 -12.38
CA SER A 388 5.22 14.90 -13.35
C SER A 388 3.77 15.06 -12.86
N TYR A 389 3.51 14.73 -11.60
CA TYR A 389 2.19 14.90 -10.97
C TYR A 389 1.75 16.37 -10.99
N LEU A 390 2.61 17.31 -10.56
CA LEU A 390 2.25 18.73 -10.58
C LEU A 390 2.04 19.27 -11.99
N SER A 391 2.80 18.78 -12.98
CA SER A 391 2.72 19.22 -14.38
C SER A 391 1.40 18.85 -15.03
N THR A 392 0.71 17.82 -14.54
CA THR A 392 -0.67 17.49 -14.96
C THR A 392 -1.67 18.60 -14.63
N TYR A 393 -1.39 19.42 -13.62
CA TYR A 393 -2.36 20.38 -13.05
C TYR A 393 -1.93 21.84 -13.13
N TYR A 394 -0.61 22.12 -13.18
CA TYR A 394 -0.05 23.47 -13.19
C TYR A 394 0.75 23.73 -14.46
N GLN A 395 0.61 24.94 -15.02
CA GLN A 395 1.40 25.39 -16.18
C GLN A 395 2.79 25.88 -15.78
N ASN A 396 2.93 26.39 -14.55
CA ASN A 396 4.17 26.94 -14.05
C ASN A 396 4.50 26.35 -12.67
N ILE A 397 5.73 25.90 -12.49
CA ILE A 397 6.25 25.37 -11.22
C ILE A 397 7.47 26.21 -10.85
N LEU A 398 7.37 26.99 -9.77
CA LEU A 398 8.47 27.76 -9.23
C LEU A 398 9.06 27.05 -8.02
N VAL A 399 10.26 26.51 -8.16
CA VAL A 399 10.97 25.80 -7.10
C VAL A 399 11.95 26.76 -6.43
N ILE A 400 11.84 26.95 -5.13
CA ILE A 400 12.80 27.72 -4.32
C ILE A 400 13.45 26.75 -3.35
N SER A 401 14.71 26.42 -3.56
CA SER A 401 15.42 25.45 -2.72
C SER A 401 16.33 26.13 -1.71
N VAL A 402 16.67 25.40 -0.65
CA VAL A 402 17.86 25.66 0.17
C VAL A 402 19.10 25.91 -0.70
N SER A 403 20.03 26.71 -0.17
CA SER A 403 21.32 27.02 -0.79
C SER A 403 22.02 25.80 -1.36
N SER A 404 22.39 25.88 -2.65
CA SER A 404 23.17 24.83 -3.35
C SER A 404 24.54 24.58 -2.71
N LYS A 405 25.06 25.54 -1.92
CA LYS A 405 26.31 25.39 -1.16
C LYS A 405 26.16 24.53 0.11
N MET A 406 24.93 24.29 0.56
CA MET A 406 24.63 23.63 1.84
C MET A 406 23.88 22.31 1.70
N SER A 407 23.26 22.06 0.54
CA SER A 407 22.59 20.80 0.24
C SER A 407 22.62 20.50 -1.25
N GLY A 408 22.68 19.21 -1.60
CA GLY A 408 22.50 18.74 -2.97
C GLY A 408 21.06 18.82 -3.48
N THR A 409 20.09 19.17 -2.62
CA THR A 409 18.65 19.30 -2.97
C THR A 409 18.42 20.14 -4.24
N TYR A 410 19.10 21.29 -4.37
CA TYR A 410 19.02 22.13 -5.58
C TYR A 410 19.39 21.34 -6.86
N ASN A 411 20.47 20.55 -6.80
CA ASN A 411 20.93 19.77 -7.94
C ASN A 411 19.96 18.63 -8.29
N VAL A 412 19.30 18.04 -7.28
CA VAL A 412 18.26 17.03 -7.50
C VAL A 412 17.07 17.65 -8.23
N PHE A 413 16.58 18.82 -7.80
CA PHE A 413 15.51 19.53 -8.52
C PHE A 413 15.88 19.85 -9.96
N GLN A 414 17.11 20.33 -10.19
CA GLN A 414 17.59 20.62 -11.54
C GLN A 414 17.69 19.38 -12.43
N GLN A 415 18.01 18.22 -11.86
CA GLN A 415 18.01 16.95 -12.59
C GLN A 415 16.58 16.46 -12.86
N ALA A 416 15.69 16.52 -11.88
CA ALA A 416 14.31 16.10 -12.01
C ALA A 416 13.55 16.92 -13.08
N LYS A 417 13.80 18.24 -13.16
CA LYS A 417 13.24 19.12 -14.19
C LYS A 417 13.52 18.66 -15.63
N LYS A 418 14.66 17.98 -15.89
CA LYS A 418 15.10 17.65 -17.26
C LYS A 418 14.24 16.60 -17.97
N VAL A 419 13.46 15.82 -17.24
CA VAL A 419 12.66 14.71 -17.80
C VAL A 419 11.18 15.05 -17.92
N ILE A 420 10.79 16.28 -17.57
CA ILE A 420 9.40 16.73 -17.63
C ILE A 420 9.10 17.32 -19.02
N ASP A 421 7.84 17.21 -19.45
CA ASP A 421 7.36 17.75 -20.72
C ASP A 421 7.69 19.25 -20.86
N LYS A 422 7.96 19.68 -22.09
CA LYS A 422 8.33 21.06 -22.42
C LYS A 422 7.17 22.04 -22.27
N ASP A 423 5.93 21.55 -22.21
CA ASP A 423 4.73 22.39 -22.09
C ASP A 423 4.56 22.97 -20.67
N THR A 424 5.23 22.41 -19.65
CA THR A 424 5.24 22.97 -18.29
C THR A 424 6.50 23.78 -18.03
N HIS A 425 6.34 25.04 -17.62
CA HIS A 425 7.47 25.89 -17.25
C HIS A 425 7.90 25.64 -15.80
N ILE A 426 8.95 24.86 -15.60
CA ILE A 426 9.57 24.66 -14.30
C ILE A 426 10.77 25.59 -14.18
N GLU A 427 10.86 26.40 -13.12
CA GLU A 427 12.05 27.20 -12.81
C GLU A 427 12.57 26.87 -11.42
N VAL A 428 13.87 26.64 -11.29
CA VAL A 428 14.51 26.27 -10.02
C VAL A 428 15.45 27.39 -9.60
N ILE A 429 15.10 28.06 -8.50
CA ILE A 429 15.85 29.16 -7.91
C ILE A 429 16.66 28.63 -6.71
N ASP A 430 17.98 28.78 -6.81
CA ASP A 430 18.86 28.68 -5.65
C ASP A 430 18.64 29.91 -4.76
N SER A 431 18.01 29.71 -3.59
CA SER A 431 17.76 30.81 -2.65
C SER A 431 19.06 31.45 -2.16
N LYS A 432 20.19 30.72 -2.20
CA LYS A 432 21.46 31.07 -1.55
C LYS A 432 21.33 31.29 -0.04
N GLN A 433 20.22 30.84 0.55
CA GLN A 433 19.90 31.00 1.96
C GLN A 433 19.69 29.64 2.63
N ASN A 434 19.74 29.64 3.95
CA ASN A 434 19.41 28.52 4.80
C ASN A 434 18.71 29.07 6.03
N SER A 435 17.69 28.38 6.52
CA SER A 435 17.07 28.77 7.77
C SER A 435 17.92 28.32 8.96
N GLY A 436 17.80 29.04 10.07
CA GLY A 436 18.43 28.66 11.32
C GLY A 436 17.82 27.41 11.99
N ALA A 437 16.64 26.94 11.56
CA ALA A 437 16.05 25.73 12.11
C ALA A 437 16.45 24.44 11.37
N LYS A 438 17.47 24.51 10.50
CA LYS A 438 18.25 23.32 10.10
C LYS A 438 19.03 22.82 11.32
N VAL A 439 18.32 22.14 12.19
CA VAL A 439 18.68 21.78 13.57
C VAL A 439 19.51 20.48 13.65
N TYR A 440 19.61 19.76 12.55
CA TYR A 440 20.08 18.37 12.52
C TYR A 440 21.53 18.19 12.02
N LEU A 441 22.35 19.25 12.06
CA LEU A 441 23.77 19.23 11.65
C LEU A 441 24.69 19.75 12.75
#